data_AF-A0A1X9Z8L2-F1
#
_entry.id   AF-A0A1X9Z8L2-F1
#
_cell.length_a   1.000
_cell.length_b   1.000
_cell.length_c   1.000
_cell.angle_alpha   90.00
_cell.angle_beta   90.00
_cell.angle_gamma   90.00
#
_symmetry.space_group_name_H-M   'P 1'
#
loop_
_entity.id
_entity.type
_entity.pdbx_description
1 polymer ?
#
loop_
_entity_poly.entity_id
_entity_poly.type
_entity_poly.pdbx_seq_one_letter_code
_entity_poly.pdbx_strand_id
1 'polypeptide(L)'
;MTSPTQILNWLAIGFEQPNGSLTEHFYYDKQDAEFFSILFTDYFILDEELNLANNVTTNYSKQQEDYIVNRIKKIEENDHTIVSIPRVTVEDRKNFMQQFVDTLSDQKLIEVLNQRIKNHDYNNKFDFYFGKEADELTKVKWEETKNMFLLQQVETFLNLNNINLDKTSLWLPDVDGSVSIDLTNENIKNFKEIKSKKSWWKLW
;
A
#
# COMPACT_ATOMS: atom_id res chain seq x y z
N MET A 1 15.44 -11.68 11.78
CA MET A 1 15.65 -10.97 10.51
C MET A 1 14.60 -11.43 9.53
N THR A 2 13.93 -10.51 8.86
CA THR A 2 12.96 -10.83 7.80
C THR A 2 13.70 -11.47 6.62
N SER A 3 13.18 -12.58 6.10
CA SER A 3 13.77 -13.24 4.94
C SER A 3 13.52 -12.44 3.65
N PRO A 4 14.40 -12.52 2.64
CA PRO A 4 14.15 -11.91 1.33
C PRO A 4 12.80 -12.32 0.73
N THR A 5 12.39 -13.58 0.90
CA THR A 5 11.08 -14.07 0.45
C THR A 5 9.90 -13.36 1.14
N GLN A 6 9.99 -13.11 2.44
CA GLN A 6 8.95 -12.36 3.16
C GLN A 6 8.86 -10.92 2.65
N ILE A 7 10.00 -10.28 2.37
CA ILE A 7 10.03 -8.92 1.79
C ILE A 7 9.40 -8.91 0.39
N LEU A 8 9.76 -9.87 -0.47
CA LEU A 8 9.19 -10.00 -1.81
C LEU A 8 7.66 -10.18 -1.77
N ASN A 9 7.16 -11.04 -0.89
CA ASN A 9 5.72 -11.24 -0.72
C ASN A 9 5.02 -9.97 -0.23
N TRP A 10 5.62 -9.27 0.75
CA TRP A 10 5.08 -8.01 1.26
C TRP A 10 5.06 -6.92 0.18
N LEU A 11 6.12 -6.83 -0.63
CA LEU A 11 6.16 -5.92 -1.78
C LEU A 11 5.10 -6.27 -2.81
N ALA A 12 4.92 -7.55 -3.16
CA ALA A 12 3.89 -7.99 -4.10
C ALA A 12 2.49 -7.56 -3.65
N ILE A 13 2.18 -7.69 -2.35
CA ILE A 13 0.93 -7.18 -1.75
C ILE A 13 0.80 -5.67 -1.97
N GLY A 14 1.87 -4.90 -1.70
CA GLY A 14 1.88 -3.45 -1.90
C GLY A 14 1.60 -3.03 -3.35
N PHE A 15 2.19 -3.73 -4.32
CA PHE A 15 1.95 -3.51 -5.75
C PHE A 15 0.52 -3.86 -6.19
N GLU A 16 -0.08 -4.90 -5.60
CA GLU A 16 -1.41 -5.39 -5.93
C GLU A 16 -2.54 -4.47 -5.40
N GLN A 17 -2.29 -3.69 -4.33
CA GLN A 17 -3.29 -2.81 -3.72
C GLN A 17 -4.01 -1.91 -4.73
N PRO A 18 -5.35 -1.77 -4.67
CA PRO A 18 -6.09 -0.86 -5.56
C PRO A 18 -5.53 0.55 -5.56
N ASN A 19 -5.48 1.20 -6.72
CA ASN A 19 -4.97 2.57 -6.84
C ASN A 19 -5.76 3.57 -5.98
N GLY A 20 -7.07 3.34 -5.81
CA GLY A 20 -7.95 4.11 -4.94
C GLY A 20 -7.93 3.71 -3.47
N SER A 21 -7.14 2.71 -3.08
CA SER A 21 -7.07 2.31 -1.67
C SER A 21 -6.45 3.43 -0.84
N LEU A 22 -7.16 3.89 0.18
CA LEU A 22 -6.66 4.88 1.13
C LEU A 22 -6.14 4.24 2.41
N THR A 23 -6.14 2.92 2.52
CA THR A 23 -5.95 2.25 3.81
C THR A 23 -4.49 2.25 4.23
N GLU A 24 -3.58 2.04 3.29
CA GLU A 24 -2.17 1.79 3.55
C GLU A 24 -1.30 2.25 2.38
N HIS A 25 -0.18 2.90 2.72
CA HIS A 25 0.84 3.32 1.77
C HIS A 25 2.18 2.68 2.12
N PHE A 26 2.93 2.27 1.10
CA PHE A 26 4.12 1.44 1.21
C PHE A 26 5.36 2.26 0.81
N TYR A 27 6.42 2.17 1.60
CA TYR A 27 7.63 2.97 1.43
C TYR A 27 8.90 2.17 1.68
N TYR A 28 10.01 2.72 1.20
CA TYR A 28 11.37 2.30 1.53
C TYR A 28 12.17 3.50 2.02
N ASP A 29 12.81 3.38 3.17
CA ASP A 29 13.75 4.35 3.69
C ASP A 29 15.18 3.97 3.28
N LYS A 30 15.80 4.74 2.39
CA LYS A 30 17.19 4.54 1.95
C LYS A 30 18.20 4.72 3.08
N GLN A 31 17.88 5.54 4.09
CA GLN A 31 18.80 5.83 5.19
C GLN A 31 18.97 4.61 6.08
N ASP A 32 17.87 3.95 6.42
CA ASP A 32 17.83 2.82 7.34
C ASP A 32 17.85 1.46 6.61
N ALA A 33 17.78 1.48 5.28
CA ALA A 33 17.58 0.30 4.44
C ALA A 33 16.40 -0.55 4.93
N GLU A 34 15.24 0.09 5.08
CA GLU A 34 14.08 -0.50 5.72
C GLU A 34 12.81 -0.25 4.89
N PHE A 35 12.06 -1.32 4.64
CA PHE A 35 10.69 -1.25 4.13
C PHE A 35 9.73 -1.01 5.28
N PHE A 36 8.70 -0.19 5.05
CA PHE A 36 7.64 0.04 6.01
C PHE A 36 6.36 0.49 5.29
N SER A 37 5.24 0.41 5.98
CA SER A 37 3.99 1.01 5.54
C SER A 37 3.43 1.94 6.61
N ILE A 38 2.60 2.87 6.17
CA ILE A 38 1.83 3.78 7.03
C ILE A 38 0.36 3.53 6.71
N LEU A 39 -0.41 3.19 7.75
CA LEU A 39 -1.86 3.12 7.64
C LEU A 39 -2.42 4.54 7.65
N PHE A 40 -3.51 4.78 6.95
CA PHE A 40 -4.18 6.08 7.02
C PHE A 40 -4.64 6.41 8.45
N THR A 41 -4.96 5.40 9.25
CA THR A 41 -5.30 5.60 10.65
C THR A 41 -4.14 6.11 11.50
N ASP A 42 -2.89 5.83 11.11
CA ASP A 42 -1.71 6.30 11.84
C ASP A 42 -1.61 7.82 11.79
N TYR A 43 -2.11 8.48 10.75
CA TYR A 43 -2.15 9.95 10.70
C TYR A 43 -3.03 10.57 11.79
N PHE A 44 -3.99 9.83 12.34
CA PHE A 44 -4.84 10.33 13.43
C PHE A 44 -4.14 10.33 14.79
N ILE A 45 -2.93 9.76 14.93
CA ILE A 45 -2.15 9.90 16.17
C ILE A 45 -1.49 11.28 16.29
N LEU A 46 -1.52 12.09 15.23
CA LEU A 46 -0.77 13.34 15.11
C LEU A 46 -1.63 14.60 15.14
N ASP A 47 -1.11 15.66 15.78
CA ASP A 47 -1.61 17.03 15.73
C ASP A 47 -1.26 17.73 14.41
N GLU A 48 -1.64 19.01 14.27
CA GLU A 48 -1.41 19.81 13.06
C GLU A 48 0.08 20.04 12.75
N GLU A 49 0.92 20.01 13.78
CA GLU A 49 2.36 20.17 13.74
C GLU A 49 3.13 18.83 13.62
N LEU A 50 2.41 17.74 13.33
CA LEU A 50 2.93 16.37 13.19
C LEU A 50 3.56 15.81 14.49
N ASN A 51 3.14 16.29 15.65
CA ASN A 51 3.51 15.71 16.95
C ASN A 51 2.38 14.82 17.48
N LEU A 52 2.65 13.99 18.48
CA LEU A 52 1.61 13.17 19.09
C LEU A 52 0.49 14.05 19.67
N ALA A 53 -0.75 13.76 19.25
CA ALA A 53 -1.91 14.51 19.69
C ALA A 53 -2.27 14.20 21.15
N ASN A 54 -2.50 15.25 21.95
CA ASN A 54 -2.76 15.12 23.39
C ASN A 54 -4.12 14.49 23.74
N ASN A 55 -5.04 14.39 22.78
CA ASN A 55 -6.39 13.83 22.94
C ASN A 55 -6.52 12.44 22.29
N VAL A 56 -5.40 11.80 21.95
CA VAL A 56 -5.39 10.49 21.31
C VAL A 56 -4.77 9.47 22.25
N THR A 57 -5.33 8.27 22.21
CA THR A 57 -4.81 7.08 22.86
C THR A 57 -4.55 6.01 21.82
N THR A 58 -3.40 5.36 21.90
CA THR A 58 -3.02 4.27 21.01
C THR A 58 -2.64 3.03 21.82
N ASN A 59 -2.65 1.86 21.19
CA ASN A 59 -2.04 0.65 21.74
C ASN A 59 -0.60 0.45 21.26
N TYR A 60 -0.04 1.40 20.51
CA TYR A 60 1.36 1.36 20.13
C TYR A 60 2.24 1.57 21.37
N SER A 61 3.35 0.85 21.44
CA SER A 61 4.41 1.17 22.38
C SER A 61 5.00 2.55 22.06
N LYS A 62 5.61 3.20 23.05
CA LYS A 62 6.24 4.52 22.85
C LYS A 62 7.26 4.52 21.71
N GLN A 63 8.01 3.42 21.56
CA GLN A 63 8.97 3.24 20.47
C GLN A 63 8.29 3.20 19.09
N GLN A 64 7.14 2.53 18.98
CA GLN A 64 6.37 2.47 17.74
C GLN A 64 5.72 3.81 17.41
N GLU A 65 5.19 4.52 18.41
CA GLU A 65 4.68 5.88 18.22
C GLU A 65 5.78 6.80 17.68
N ASP A 66 6.96 6.80 18.32
CA ASP A 66 8.08 7.63 17.89
C ASP A 66 8.57 7.26 16.48
N TYR A 67 8.55 5.96 16.14
CA TYR A 67 8.86 5.45 14.80
C TYR A 67 7.85 5.98 13.76
N ILE A 68 6.55 5.81 13.99
CA ILE A 68 5.49 6.23 13.07
C ILE A 68 5.52 7.75 12.88
N VAL A 69 5.64 8.52 13.98
CA VAL A 69 5.77 9.98 13.94
C VAL A 69 6.96 10.39 13.08
N ASN A 70 8.12 9.73 13.27
CA ASN A 70 9.31 10.01 12.47
C ASN A 70 9.09 9.75 10.98
N ARG A 71 8.54 8.58 10.62
CA ARG A 71 8.28 8.20 9.23
C ARG A 71 7.28 9.15 8.57
N ILE A 72 6.18 9.50 9.23
CA ILE A 72 5.19 10.46 8.71
C ILE A 72 5.82 11.84 8.49
N LYS A 73 6.65 12.33 9.43
CA LYS A 73 7.36 13.61 9.25
C LYS A 73 8.24 13.59 8.00
N LYS A 74 9.06 12.54 7.82
CA LYS A 74 9.91 12.39 6.62
C LYS A 74 9.07 12.40 5.33
N ILE A 75 7.91 11.74 5.33
CA ILE A 75 6.99 11.72 4.18
C ILE A 75 6.42 13.12 3.89
N GLU A 76 5.85 13.80 4.88
CA GLU A 76 5.24 15.12 4.70
C GLU A 76 6.26 16.22 4.34
N GLU A 77 7.52 16.06 4.77
CA GLU A 77 8.63 16.94 4.43
C GLU A 77 9.24 16.64 3.04
N ASN A 78 8.73 15.63 2.32
CA ASN A 78 9.26 15.14 1.05
C ASN A 78 10.76 14.76 1.14
N ASP A 79 11.14 14.07 2.20
CA ASP A 79 12.51 13.61 2.39
C ASP A 79 12.94 12.70 1.24
N HIS A 80 13.98 13.10 0.52
CA HIS A 80 14.56 12.38 -0.62
C HIS A 80 15.08 10.96 -0.32
N THR A 81 15.25 10.61 0.95
CA THR A 81 15.61 9.25 1.38
C THR A 81 14.41 8.30 1.34
N ILE A 82 13.18 8.83 1.41
CA ILE A 82 11.96 8.03 1.34
C ILE A 82 11.58 7.80 -0.12
N VAL A 83 11.41 6.53 -0.48
CA VAL A 83 10.92 6.10 -1.79
C VAL A 83 9.54 5.49 -1.61
N SER A 84 8.55 6.04 -2.29
CA SER A 84 7.22 5.45 -2.37
C SER A 84 7.24 4.20 -3.25
N ILE A 85 6.65 3.11 -2.77
CA ILE A 85 6.45 1.89 -3.55
C ILE A 85 5.20 2.07 -4.40
N PRO A 86 5.31 1.99 -5.75
CA PRO A 86 4.17 2.24 -6.62
C PRO A 86 3.20 1.05 -6.60
N ARG A 87 1.93 1.35 -6.89
CA ARG A 87 0.91 0.35 -7.22
C ARG A 87 0.92 0.10 -8.72
N VAL A 88 0.59 -1.11 -9.16
CA VAL A 88 0.36 -1.38 -10.60
C VAL A 88 -0.75 -0.45 -11.09
N THR A 89 -0.54 0.27 -12.20
CA THR A 89 -1.54 1.22 -12.69
C THR A 89 -2.80 0.52 -13.21
N VAL A 90 -3.94 1.21 -13.24
CA VAL A 90 -5.19 0.65 -13.80
C VAL A 90 -4.99 0.21 -15.26
N GLU A 91 -4.21 0.96 -16.03
CA GLU A 91 -3.89 0.64 -17.42
C GLU A 91 -3.05 -0.63 -17.50
N ASP A 92 -1.97 -0.74 -16.73
CA ASP A 92 -1.11 -1.93 -16.72
C ASP A 92 -1.87 -3.17 -16.26
N ARG A 93 -2.76 -3.03 -15.26
CA ARG A 93 -3.66 -4.12 -14.83
C ARG A 93 -4.54 -4.59 -15.97
N LYS A 94 -5.23 -3.67 -16.65
CA LYS A 94 -6.11 -4.01 -17.79
C LYS A 94 -5.33 -4.69 -18.91
N ASN A 95 -4.16 -4.16 -19.25
CA ASN A 95 -3.30 -4.73 -20.28
C ASN A 95 -2.85 -6.14 -19.92
N PHE A 96 -2.39 -6.36 -18.68
CA PHE A 96 -2.01 -7.68 -18.20
C PHE A 96 -3.18 -8.66 -18.15
N MET A 97 -4.34 -8.23 -17.63
CA MET A 97 -5.55 -9.03 -17.61
C MET A 97 -5.98 -9.43 -19.03
N GLN A 98 -5.88 -8.52 -19.99
CA GLN A 98 -6.17 -8.82 -21.40
C GLN A 98 -5.20 -9.86 -21.96
N GLN A 99 -3.89 -9.71 -21.71
CA GLN A 99 -2.88 -10.69 -22.12
C GLN A 99 -3.21 -12.09 -21.59
N PHE A 100 -3.68 -12.22 -20.35
CA PHE A 100 -4.10 -13.51 -19.81
C PHE A 100 -5.32 -14.07 -20.55
N VAL A 101 -6.35 -13.23 -20.77
CA VAL A 101 -7.58 -13.63 -21.49
C VAL A 101 -7.28 -14.09 -22.91
N ASP A 102 -6.33 -13.44 -23.59
CA ASP A 102 -5.89 -13.81 -24.94
C ASP A 102 -5.23 -15.20 -25.01
N THR A 103 -4.82 -15.77 -23.86
CA THR A 103 -4.32 -17.16 -23.77
C THR A 103 -5.41 -18.22 -23.63
N LEU A 104 -6.67 -17.82 -23.45
CA LEU A 104 -7.78 -18.73 -23.22
C LEU A 104 -8.43 -19.16 -24.54
N SER A 105 -9.13 -20.29 -24.52
CA SER A 105 -9.87 -20.82 -25.67
C SER A 105 -11.39 -20.82 -25.50
N ASP A 106 -11.88 -20.79 -24.25
CA ASP A 106 -13.32 -20.77 -23.95
C ASP A 106 -13.91 -19.39 -24.25
N GLN A 107 -14.66 -19.30 -25.35
CA GLN A 107 -15.28 -18.04 -25.82
C GLN A 107 -16.23 -17.43 -24.80
N LYS A 108 -16.99 -18.25 -24.07
CA LYS A 108 -17.95 -17.74 -23.08
C LYS A 108 -17.20 -17.12 -21.90
N LEU A 109 -16.14 -17.77 -21.44
CA LEU A 109 -15.29 -17.23 -20.39
C LEU A 109 -14.61 -15.93 -20.86
N ILE A 110 -14.05 -15.92 -22.07
CA ILE A 110 -13.40 -14.75 -22.67
C ILE A 110 -14.34 -13.54 -22.70
N GLU A 111 -15.58 -13.72 -23.17
CA GLU A 111 -16.58 -12.64 -23.21
C GLU A 111 -16.85 -12.06 -21.81
N VAL A 112 -17.02 -12.92 -20.80
CA VAL A 112 -17.26 -12.51 -19.42
C VAL A 112 -16.06 -11.75 -18.84
N LEU A 113 -14.84 -12.26 -19.05
CA LEU A 113 -13.62 -11.62 -18.53
C LEU A 113 -13.35 -10.28 -19.23
N ASN A 114 -13.58 -10.17 -20.53
CA ASN A 114 -13.44 -8.91 -21.26
C ASN A 114 -14.41 -7.83 -20.74
N GLN A 115 -15.64 -8.18 -20.37
CA GLN A 115 -16.56 -7.23 -19.72
C GLN A 115 -16.03 -6.79 -18.35
N ARG A 116 -15.44 -7.70 -17.57
CA ARG A 116 -14.82 -7.36 -16.27
C ARG A 116 -13.61 -6.44 -16.44
N ILE A 117 -12.75 -6.67 -17.43
CA ILE A 117 -11.63 -5.78 -17.77
C ILE A 117 -12.13 -4.40 -18.16
N LYS A 118 -13.16 -4.33 -19.00
CA LYS A 118 -13.75 -3.06 -19.43
C LYS A 118 -14.22 -2.22 -18.23
N ASN A 119 -14.88 -2.88 -17.27
CA ASN A 119 -15.41 -2.26 -16.07
C ASN A 119 -14.37 -2.08 -14.95
N HIS A 120 -13.14 -2.57 -15.12
CA HIS A 120 -12.09 -2.44 -14.12
C HIS A 120 -11.71 -0.96 -13.92
N ASP A 121 -11.62 -0.52 -12.68
CA ASP A 121 -11.31 0.85 -12.30
C ASP A 121 -10.30 0.91 -11.14
N TYR A 122 -10.02 2.11 -10.67
CA TYR A 122 -9.03 2.37 -9.62
C TYR A 122 -9.40 1.78 -8.25
N ASN A 123 -10.67 1.45 -8.00
CA ASN A 123 -11.12 0.87 -6.73
C ASN A 123 -11.10 -0.67 -6.74
N ASN A 124 -11.00 -1.28 -7.93
CA ASN A 124 -11.06 -2.72 -8.03
C ASN A 124 -9.75 -3.39 -7.59
N LYS A 125 -9.88 -4.55 -6.94
CA LYS A 125 -8.76 -5.45 -6.69
C LYS A 125 -8.19 -5.93 -8.02
N PHE A 126 -6.88 -6.13 -8.08
CA PHE A 126 -6.20 -6.66 -9.25
C PHE A 126 -6.43 -8.17 -9.39
N ASP A 127 -7.68 -8.55 -9.68
CA ASP A 127 -8.09 -9.94 -9.69
C ASP A 127 -9.33 -10.17 -10.57
N PHE A 128 -9.52 -11.42 -11.01
CA PHE A 128 -10.73 -11.87 -11.66
C PHE A 128 -11.64 -12.60 -10.67
N TYR A 129 -12.90 -12.16 -10.57
CA TYR A 129 -13.93 -12.98 -9.93
C TYR A 129 -14.40 -14.09 -10.88
N PHE A 130 -13.73 -15.24 -10.92
CA PHE A 130 -14.04 -16.30 -11.90
C PHE A 130 -15.41 -16.98 -11.74
N GLY A 131 -16.01 -16.96 -10.55
CA GLY A 131 -17.29 -17.63 -10.30
C GLY A 131 -17.28 -19.13 -10.64
N LYS A 132 -18.31 -19.59 -11.34
CA LYS A 132 -18.44 -20.96 -11.87
C LYS A 132 -18.05 -21.05 -13.36
N GLU A 133 -17.63 -19.94 -13.95
CA GLU A 133 -17.35 -19.81 -15.38
C GLU A 133 -15.97 -20.36 -15.77
N ALA A 134 -15.04 -20.46 -14.83
CA ALA A 134 -13.72 -21.03 -15.08
C ALA A 134 -13.50 -22.31 -14.25
N ASP A 135 -12.78 -23.25 -14.84
CA ASP A 135 -12.28 -24.43 -14.14
C ASP A 135 -11.16 -24.06 -13.15
N GLU A 136 -10.85 -24.99 -12.25
CA GLU A 136 -9.81 -24.79 -11.24
C GLU A 136 -8.42 -24.61 -11.86
N LEU A 137 -8.15 -25.27 -13.00
CA LEU A 137 -6.88 -25.14 -13.69
C LEU A 137 -6.64 -23.71 -14.19
N THR A 138 -7.68 -23.07 -14.72
CA THR A 138 -7.63 -21.69 -15.20
C THR A 138 -7.45 -20.70 -14.04
N LYS A 139 -8.10 -20.95 -12.89
CA LYS A 139 -7.91 -20.13 -11.68
C LYS A 139 -6.47 -20.23 -11.16
N VAL A 140 -5.92 -21.45 -11.10
CA VAL A 140 -4.50 -21.66 -10.69
C VAL A 140 -3.56 -20.97 -11.67
N LYS A 141 -3.78 -21.14 -12.98
CA LYS A 141 -2.97 -20.47 -14.01
C LYS A 141 -3.00 -18.95 -13.86
N TRP A 142 -4.16 -18.38 -13.56
CA TRP A 142 -4.29 -16.94 -13.29
C TRP A 142 -3.43 -16.51 -12.10
N GLU A 143 -3.56 -17.16 -10.95
CA GLU A 143 -2.79 -16.81 -9.76
C GLU A 143 -1.28 -16.94 -10.00
N GLU A 144 -0.82 -18.01 -10.65
CA GLU A 144 0.58 -18.18 -11.02
C GLU A 144 1.08 -17.07 -11.95
N THR A 145 0.30 -16.74 -12.99
CA THR A 145 0.67 -15.70 -13.95
C THR A 145 0.70 -14.32 -13.27
N LYS A 146 -0.31 -14.00 -12.45
CA LYS A 146 -0.39 -12.75 -11.68
C LYS A 146 0.79 -12.61 -10.71
N ASN A 147 1.11 -13.67 -9.97
CA ASN A 147 2.23 -13.68 -9.03
C ASN A 147 3.56 -13.45 -9.74
N MET A 148 3.80 -14.09 -10.88
CA MET A 148 5.02 -13.83 -11.67
C MET A 148 5.08 -12.38 -12.15
N PHE A 149 3.97 -11.82 -12.63
CA PHE A 149 3.91 -10.42 -13.03
C PHE A 149 4.21 -9.46 -11.88
N LEU A 150 3.61 -9.68 -10.70
CA LEU A 150 3.87 -8.86 -9.51
C LEU A 150 5.35 -8.95 -9.09
N LEU A 151 5.94 -10.15 -9.08
CA LEU A 151 7.36 -10.32 -8.77
C LEU A 151 8.25 -9.58 -9.77
N GLN A 152 7.91 -9.56 -11.06
CA GLN A 152 8.64 -8.79 -12.06
C GLN A 152 8.56 -7.27 -11.81
N GLN A 153 7.40 -6.76 -11.39
CA GLN A 153 7.25 -5.34 -10.99
C GLN A 153 8.11 -5.01 -9.77
N VAL A 154 8.12 -5.91 -8.77
CA VAL A 154 8.96 -5.79 -7.58
C VAL A 154 10.45 -5.77 -7.96
N GLU A 155 10.92 -6.73 -8.76
CA GLU A 155 12.32 -6.78 -9.22
C GLU A 155 12.71 -5.51 -9.97
N THR A 156 11.84 -5.00 -10.84
CA THR A 156 12.07 -3.76 -11.57
C THR A 156 12.24 -2.59 -10.60
N PHE A 157 11.36 -2.47 -9.60
CA PHE A 157 11.46 -1.43 -8.58
C PHE A 157 12.74 -1.52 -7.75
N LEU A 158 13.11 -2.72 -7.30
CA LEU A 158 14.33 -2.95 -6.53
C LEU A 158 15.57 -2.54 -7.34
N ASN A 159 15.63 -2.94 -8.61
CA ASN A 159 16.73 -2.61 -9.51
C ASN A 159 16.82 -1.11 -9.80
N LEU A 160 15.71 -0.45 -10.12
CA LEU A 160 15.67 0.99 -10.39
C LEU A 160 16.10 1.83 -9.19
N ASN A 161 15.87 1.34 -7.97
CA ASN A 161 16.21 2.02 -6.73
C ASN A 161 17.51 1.51 -6.08
N ASN A 162 18.23 0.59 -6.72
CA ASN A 162 19.46 -0.04 -6.21
C ASN A 162 19.28 -0.64 -4.79
N ILE A 163 18.15 -1.31 -4.54
CA ILE A 163 17.83 -1.92 -3.24
C ILE A 163 18.37 -3.35 -3.20
N ASN A 164 19.14 -3.67 -2.15
CA ASN A 164 19.67 -5.01 -1.92
C ASN A 164 18.94 -5.68 -0.75
N LEU A 165 18.12 -6.69 -1.05
CA LEU A 165 17.30 -7.39 -0.07
C LEU A 165 18.11 -8.06 1.05
N ASP A 166 19.36 -8.46 0.82
CA ASP A 166 20.21 -9.08 1.85
C ASP A 166 20.64 -8.09 2.93
N LYS A 167 20.52 -6.78 2.65
CA LYS A 167 20.86 -5.68 3.56
C LYS A 167 19.63 -4.91 4.03
N THR A 168 18.46 -5.32 3.59
CA THR A 168 17.22 -4.62 3.86
C THR A 168 16.43 -5.31 4.96
N SER A 169 15.81 -4.50 5.80
CA SER A 169 14.86 -4.96 6.81
C SER A 169 13.43 -4.60 6.41
N LEU A 170 12.46 -5.21 7.07
CA LEU A 170 11.05 -4.87 6.97
C LEU A 170 10.56 -4.58 8.37
N TRP A 171 10.07 -3.35 8.57
CA TRP A 171 9.41 -2.98 9.80
C TRP A 171 7.98 -3.52 9.79
N LEU A 172 7.65 -4.30 10.82
CA LEU A 172 6.30 -4.76 11.10
C LEU A 172 5.99 -4.42 12.56
N PRO A 173 4.84 -3.78 12.86
CA PRO A 173 4.47 -3.54 14.24
C PRO A 173 4.13 -4.86 14.95
N ASP A 174 4.52 -4.99 16.22
CA ASP A 174 4.24 -6.17 17.06
C ASP A 174 2.75 -6.34 17.42
N VAL A 175 1.93 -5.33 17.15
CA VAL A 175 0.48 -5.30 17.42
C VAL A 175 -0.26 -4.60 16.28
N ASP A 176 -1.51 -5.01 16.05
CA ASP A 176 -2.42 -4.25 15.19
C ASP A 176 -2.68 -2.88 15.82
N GLY A 177 -2.34 -1.81 15.10
CA GLY A 177 -2.52 -0.44 15.56
C GLY A 177 -3.98 -0.07 15.79
N SER A 178 -4.27 0.55 16.93
CA SER A 178 -5.56 1.14 17.25
C SER A 178 -5.38 2.57 17.71
N VAL A 179 -6.30 3.43 17.27
CA VAL A 179 -6.28 4.86 17.58
C VAL A 179 -7.67 5.24 18.10
N SER A 180 -7.73 5.74 19.33
CA SER A 180 -8.95 6.22 19.97
C SER A 180 -8.82 7.71 20.26
N ILE A 181 -9.76 8.50 19.74
CA ILE A 181 -9.77 9.96 19.84
C ILE A 181 -10.83 10.37 20.87
N ASP A 182 -10.42 11.10 21.91
CA ASP A 182 -11.35 11.73 22.85
C ASP A 182 -11.87 13.05 22.27
N LEU A 183 -13.18 13.09 22.00
CA LEU A 183 -13.88 14.26 21.49
C LEU A 183 -14.43 15.19 22.59
N THR A 184 -14.37 14.76 23.86
CA THR A 184 -14.95 15.47 25.01
C THR A 184 -13.95 16.37 25.73
N ASN A 185 -12.66 16.26 25.41
CA ASN A 185 -11.61 17.04 26.03
C ASN A 185 -11.67 18.51 25.55
N GLU A 186 -12.25 19.41 26.36
CA GLU A 186 -12.51 20.83 26.07
C GLU A 186 -11.26 21.72 25.82
N ASN A 187 -10.06 21.14 25.72
CA ASN A 187 -8.86 21.85 25.25
C ASN A 187 -8.88 22.17 23.75
N ILE A 188 -9.99 21.88 23.04
CA ILE A 188 -10.33 22.41 21.70
C ILE A 188 -10.68 23.92 21.78
N LYS A 189 -9.95 24.69 22.58
CA LYS A 189 -9.96 26.16 22.56
C LYS A 189 -8.81 26.62 21.68
N ASN A 190 -8.89 26.29 20.40
CA ASN A 190 -8.23 26.98 19.29
C ASN A 190 -8.52 26.17 18.03
N PHE A 191 -9.72 26.33 17.45
CA PHE A 191 -9.79 26.38 15.99
C PHE A 191 -9.01 27.63 15.55
N LYS A 192 -7.69 27.62 15.73
CA LYS A 192 -6.81 28.53 15.00
C LYS A 192 -7.08 28.20 13.54
N GLU A 193 -7.26 29.23 12.72
CA GLU A 193 -7.30 29.07 11.26
C GLU A 193 -6.26 28.02 10.87
N ILE A 194 -6.70 26.95 10.22
CA ILE A 194 -5.84 25.89 9.70
C ILE A 194 -4.84 26.59 8.78
N LYS A 195 -3.66 26.93 9.30
CA LYS A 195 -2.54 27.41 8.48
C LYS A 195 -2.08 26.18 7.73
N SER A 196 -2.65 25.96 6.55
CA SER A 196 -2.46 24.74 5.76
C SER A 196 -0.97 24.48 5.51
N LYS A 197 -0.35 23.67 6.37
CA LYS A 197 0.91 22.97 6.08
C LYS A 197 0.67 21.51 5.74
N LYS A 198 -0.38 20.91 6.31
CA LYS A 198 -0.77 19.54 6.02
C LYS A 198 -1.24 19.41 4.56
N SER A 199 -0.58 18.52 3.83
CA SER A 199 -0.85 18.24 2.41
C SER A 199 -1.53 16.89 2.21
N TRP A 200 -1.74 16.12 3.28
CA TRP A 200 -2.37 14.80 3.20
C TRP A 200 -3.80 14.83 2.62
N TRP A 201 -4.52 15.96 2.73
CA TRP A 201 -5.80 16.16 2.03
C TRP A 201 -5.68 16.78 0.62
N LYS A 202 -4.49 17.18 0.19
CA LYS A 202 -4.22 17.75 -1.15
C LYS A 202 -3.70 16.69 -2.13
N LEU A 203 -3.55 15.44 -1.69
CA LEU A 203 -3.18 14.29 -2.52
C LEU A 203 -4.42 13.64 -3.19
N TRP A 204 -5.59 14.27 -3.09
CA TRP A 204 -6.86 13.80 -3.67
C TRP A 204 -7.22 14.56 -4.94
#